data_AF-A0A1G5QV70-F1
#
_entry.id   AF-A0A1G5QV70-F1
#
_cell.length_a   1.000
_cell.length_b   1.000
_cell.length_c   1.000
_cell.angle_alpha   90.00
_cell.angle_beta   90.00
_cell.angle_gamma   90.00
#
_symmetry.space_group_name_H-M   'P 1'
#
loop_
_entity.id
_entity.type
_entity.pdbx_description
1 polymer ?
#
loop_
_entity_poly.entity_id
_entity_poly.type
_entity_poly.pdbx_seq_one_letter_code
_entity_poly.pdbx_strand_id
1 'polypeptide(L)'
;MPIDNRGFTLVETVLFIVIVSVAVAAISLQFSQNVQHSAQPLLRQKAIAYAHQYLDQMQTVRWDENTPIVGGTTTTLTDPPGTEVDENCTLADLDDFDDFNCFSDEPLGGGFTFSIDVTNGASAWDAVPAARHKRADIRISMPGDETLELTLYRADY
;
A
#
# COMPACT_ATOMS: atom_id res chain seq x y z
N MET A 1 -23.87 65.24 -0.78
CA MET A 1 -22.70 64.63 -1.45
C MET A 1 -23.20 64.01 -2.74
N PRO A 2 -22.86 64.54 -3.92
CA PRO A 2 -23.17 63.86 -5.16
C PRO A 2 -22.25 62.64 -5.31
N ILE A 3 -22.85 61.49 -5.60
CA ILE A 3 -22.17 60.30 -6.07
C ILE A 3 -22.02 60.45 -7.59
N ASP A 4 -20.78 60.53 -8.07
CA ASP A 4 -20.49 60.58 -9.50
C ASP A 4 -20.82 59.22 -10.14
N ASN A 5 -21.99 59.12 -10.77
CA ASN A 5 -22.38 57.97 -11.59
C ASN A 5 -21.67 58.04 -12.95
N ARG A 6 -20.37 57.70 -12.97
CA ARG A 6 -19.60 57.51 -14.20
C ARG A 6 -19.80 56.08 -14.69
N GLY A 7 -20.45 55.91 -15.84
CA GLY A 7 -20.61 54.61 -16.49
C GLY A 7 -19.27 54.04 -17.00
N PHE A 8 -19.24 52.73 -17.25
CA PHE A 8 -18.10 52.04 -17.85
C PHE A 8 -17.88 52.48 -19.29
N THR A 9 -16.61 52.64 -19.68
CA THR A 9 -16.26 52.93 -21.08
C THR A 9 -16.36 51.66 -21.93
N LEU A 10 -16.61 51.79 -23.24
CA LEU A 10 -16.67 50.63 -24.14
C LEU A 10 -15.36 49.82 -24.10
N VAL A 11 -14.22 50.50 -24.05
CA VAL A 11 -12.90 49.86 -23.98
C VAL A 11 -12.71 49.07 -22.68
N GLU A 12 -13.23 49.57 -21.56
CA GLU A 12 -13.15 48.91 -20.26
C GLU A 12 -13.98 47.61 -20.22
N THR A 13 -15.19 47.63 -20.78
CA THR A 13 -16.02 46.42 -20.92
C THR A 13 -15.37 45.38 -21.84
N VAL A 14 -14.76 45.82 -22.95
CA VAL A 14 -14.05 44.92 -23.88
C VAL A 14 -12.81 44.29 -23.21
N LEU A 15 -12.02 45.08 -22.48
CA LEU A 15 -10.88 44.57 -21.73
C LEU A 15 -11.32 43.60 -20.63
N PHE A 16 -12.44 43.88 -19.96
CA PHE A 16 -12.97 43.00 -18.92
C PHE A 16 -13.34 41.62 -19.46
N ILE A 17 -14.10 41.53 -20.57
CA ILE A 17 -14.47 40.23 -21.14
C ILE A 17 -13.24 39.46 -21.65
N VAL A 18 -12.23 40.15 -22.19
CA VAL A 18 -10.97 39.54 -22.62
C VAL A 18 -10.24 38.94 -21.42
N ILE A 19 -10.08 39.69 -20.33
CA ILE A 19 -9.41 39.20 -19.12
C ILE A 19 -10.15 38.00 -18.52
N VAL A 20 -11.49 38.08 -18.40
CA VAL A 20 -12.31 36.99 -17.86
C VAL A 20 -12.20 35.73 -18.72
N SER A 21 -12.22 35.87 -20.05
CA SER A 21 -12.08 34.71 -20.95
C SER A 21 -10.77 33.95 -20.75
N VAL A 22 -9.64 34.67 -20.61
CA VAL A 22 -8.34 34.05 -20.35
C VAL A 22 -8.30 33.42 -18.96
N ALA A 23 -8.88 34.07 -17.95
CA ALA A 23 -8.93 33.55 -16.59
C ALA A 23 -9.73 32.23 -16.51
N VAL A 24 -10.90 32.16 -17.15
CA VAL A 24 -11.72 30.94 -17.17
C VAL A 24 -11.01 29.80 -17.89
N ALA A 25 -10.30 30.08 -18.99
CA ALA A 25 -9.51 29.07 -19.70
C ALA A 25 -8.42 28.47 -18.80
N ALA A 26 -7.70 29.30 -18.04
CA ALA A 26 -6.67 28.85 -17.11
C ALA A 26 -7.25 27.98 -15.96
N ILE A 27 -8.38 28.41 -15.37
CA ILE A 27 -9.06 27.66 -14.31
C ILE A 27 -9.59 26.32 -14.82
N SER A 28 -10.13 26.28 -16.05
CA SER A 28 -10.64 25.05 -16.65
C SER A 28 -9.52 24.02 -16.86
N LEU A 29 -8.33 24.46 -17.28
CA LEU A 29 -7.16 23.58 -17.41
C LEU A 29 -6.74 23.01 -16.05
N GLN A 30 -6.63 23.84 -15.02
CA GLN A 30 -6.29 23.39 -13.66
C GLN A 30 -7.34 22.42 -13.11
N PHE A 31 -8.63 22.69 -13.34
CA PHE A 31 -9.71 21.82 -12.92
C PHE A 31 -9.61 20.44 -13.59
N SER A 32 -9.35 20.40 -14.91
CA SER A 32 -9.17 19.14 -15.62
C SER A 32 -8.02 18.30 -15.05
N GLN A 33 -6.89 18.93 -14.72
CA GLN A 33 -5.75 18.26 -14.08
C GLN A 33 -6.11 17.72 -12.69
N ASN A 34 -6.79 18.53 -11.87
CA ASN A 34 -7.20 18.11 -10.53
C ASN A 34 -8.18 16.93 -10.56
N VAL A 35 -9.12 16.90 -11.51
CA VAL A 35 -10.06 15.78 -11.67
C VAL A 35 -9.32 14.50 -12.05
N GLN A 36 -8.33 14.55 -12.95
CA GLN A 36 -7.54 13.38 -13.33
C GLN A 36 -6.79 12.75 -12.15
N HIS A 37 -6.21 13.57 -11.27
CA HIS A 37 -5.45 13.07 -10.10
C HIS A 37 -6.32 12.75 -8.88
N SER A 38 -7.61 13.10 -8.89
CA SER A 38 -8.50 12.95 -7.73
C SER A 38 -8.78 11.51 -7.31
N ALA A 39 -8.58 10.54 -8.21
CA ALA A 39 -8.79 9.13 -7.92
C ALA A 39 -7.60 8.48 -7.20
N GLN A 40 -6.37 8.98 -7.38
CA GLN A 40 -5.15 8.37 -6.83
C GLN A 40 -5.17 8.24 -5.29
N PRO A 41 -5.60 9.27 -4.51
CA PRO A 41 -5.68 9.14 -3.06
C PRO A 41 -6.63 8.04 -2.61
N LEU A 42 -7.75 7.85 -3.31
CA LEU A 42 -8.72 6.80 -2.98
C LEU A 42 -8.14 5.40 -3.24
N LEU A 43 -7.41 5.23 -4.34
CA LEU A 43 -6.72 3.99 -4.68
C LEU A 43 -5.68 3.62 -3.61
N ARG A 44 -4.91 4.60 -3.15
CA ARG A 44 -3.92 4.43 -2.08
C ARG A 44 -4.55 4.04 -0.75
N GLN A 45 -5.68 4.65 -0.37
CA GLN A 45 -6.37 4.26 0.87
C GLN A 45 -6.88 2.81 0.82
N LYS A 46 -7.38 2.36 -0.34
CA LYS A 46 -7.79 0.97 -0.53
C LYS A 46 -6.61 0.00 -0.46
N ALA A 47 -5.49 0.34 -1.10
CA ALA A 47 -4.26 -0.47 -1.04
C ALA A 47 -3.76 -0.62 0.40
N ILE A 48 -3.75 0.47 1.18
CA ILE A 48 -3.35 0.47 2.60
C ILE A 48 -4.30 -0.40 3.43
N ALA A 49 -5.62 -0.24 3.26
CA ALA A 49 -6.60 -1.04 4.00
C ALA A 49 -6.44 -2.55 3.72
N TYR A 50 -6.20 -2.92 2.46
CA TYR A 50 -5.95 -4.31 2.09
C TYR A 50 -4.62 -4.83 2.68
N ALA A 51 -3.56 -4.03 2.63
CA ALA A 51 -2.28 -4.38 3.25
C ALA A 51 -2.42 -4.60 4.76
N HIS A 52 -3.19 -3.76 5.45
CA HIS A 52 -3.46 -3.92 6.88
C HIS A 52 -4.22 -5.20 7.21
N GLN A 53 -5.18 -5.61 6.38
CA GLN A 53 -5.88 -6.88 6.57
C GLN A 53 -4.90 -8.06 6.58
N TYR A 54 -3.94 -8.09 5.65
CA TYR A 54 -2.93 -9.15 5.62
C TYR A 54 -1.91 -9.03 6.74
N LEU A 55 -1.50 -7.81 7.11
CA LEU A 55 -0.66 -7.60 8.29
C LEU A 55 -1.30 -8.18 9.56
N ASP A 56 -2.58 -7.91 9.77
CA ASP A 56 -3.32 -8.42 10.91
C ASP A 56 -3.43 -9.95 10.84
N GLN A 57 -3.71 -10.51 9.65
CA GLN A 57 -3.73 -11.97 9.46
C GLN A 57 -2.38 -12.62 9.80
N MET A 58 -1.28 -12.10 9.25
CA MET A 58 0.08 -12.61 9.48
C MET A 58 0.50 -12.54 10.96
N GLN A 59 -0.05 -11.62 11.73
CA GLN A 59 0.22 -11.56 13.18
C GLN A 59 -0.54 -12.62 13.98
N THR A 60 -1.63 -13.18 13.43
CA THR A 60 -2.52 -14.12 14.14
C THR A 60 -2.22 -15.60 13.90
N VAL A 61 -1.53 -15.92 12.80
CA VAL A 61 -1.12 -17.29 12.45
C VAL A 61 0.03 -17.79 13.33
N ARG A 62 0.36 -19.09 13.27
CA ARG A 62 1.58 -19.61 13.95
C ARG A 62 2.84 -19.00 13.31
N TRP A 63 4.00 -19.11 13.97
CA TRP A 63 5.24 -18.49 13.45
C TRP A 63 5.93 -19.36 12.38
N ASP A 64 5.69 -20.68 12.42
CA ASP A 64 6.26 -21.75 11.59
C ASP A 64 5.45 -23.04 11.87
N GLU A 65 5.42 -23.98 10.94
CA GLU A 65 4.79 -25.31 11.04
C GLU A 65 4.95 -25.97 12.42
N ASN A 66 6.17 -25.93 12.97
CA ASN A 66 6.46 -26.60 14.23
C ASN A 66 6.26 -25.72 15.48
N THR A 67 5.74 -24.50 15.33
CA THR A 67 5.45 -23.63 16.48
C THR A 67 4.05 -23.82 17.04
N PRO A 68 3.89 -23.78 18.39
CA PRO A 68 2.56 -23.74 18.99
C PRO A 68 1.78 -22.51 18.51
N ILE A 69 0.46 -22.66 18.37
CA ILE A 69 -0.47 -21.59 17.96
C ILE A 69 -0.33 -20.31 18.81
N VAL A 70 0.08 -20.44 20.08
CA VAL A 70 0.22 -19.31 21.03
C VAL A 70 1.60 -18.63 20.95
N GLY A 71 2.50 -19.10 20.09
CA GLY A 71 3.91 -18.75 20.12
C GLY A 71 4.63 -19.45 21.28
N GLY A 72 5.94 -19.59 21.16
CA GLY A 72 6.75 -20.26 22.15
C GLY A 72 7.90 -21.01 21.50
N THR A 73 9.02 -21.04 22.21
CA THR A 73 10.25 -21.59 21.65
C THR A 73 10.14 -23.07 21.31
N THR A 74 9.99 -23.39 20.02
CA THR A 74 10.20 -24.75 19.52
C THR A 74 11.70 -25.06 19.48
N THR A 75 12.06 -26.33 19.67
CA THR A 75 13.46 -26.81 19.69
C THR A 75 14.02 -27.15 18.32
N THR A 76 13.14 -27.29 17.33
CA THR A 76 13.41 -27.45 15.91
C THR A 76 12.91 -26.22 15.18
N LEU A 77 13.84 -25.41 14.68
CA LEU A 77 13.52 -24.42 13.65
C LEU A 77 13.48 -25.20 12.35
N THR A 78 12.34 -25.18 11.69
CA THR A 78 12.14 -25.85 10.40
C THR A 78 12.61 -24.94 9.26
N ASP A 79 12.40 -25.38 8.03
CA ASP A 79 13.15 -24.95 6.87
C ASP A 79 12.99 -23.43 6.58
N PRO A 80 13.85 -22.85 5.73
CA PRO A 80 13.64 -21.49 5.25
C PRO A 80 12.21 -21.27 4.71
N PRO A 81 11.68 -20.03 4.72
CA PRO A 81 10.41 -19.74 4.05
C PRO A 81 10.45 -20.18 2.58
N GLY A 82 9.39 -20.82 2.08
CA GLY A 82 9.29 -21.33 0.71
C GLY A 82 9.94 -22.69 0.45
N THR A 83 10.34 -23.45 1.47
CA THR A 83 11.01 -24.76 1.28
C THR A 83 10.28 -25.95 1.88
N GLU A 84 9.12 -25.74 2.50
CA GLU A 84 8.32 -26.83 3.06
C GLU A 84 7.57 -27.61 1.96
N VAL A 85 7.31 -28.91 2.20
CA VAL A 85 6.82 -29.86 1.18
C VAL A 85 5.39 -29.56 0.70
N ASP A 86 4.63 -28.72 1.41
CA ASP A 86 3.23 -28.39 1.13
C ASP A 86 3.00 -26.87 0.98
N GLU A 87 4.05 -26.09 0.76
CA GLU A 87 3.98 -24.62 0.67
C GLU A 87 3.56 -24.18 -0.74
N ASN A 88 2.25 -24.17 -0.97
CA ASN A 88 1.67 -23.97 -2.30
C ASN A 88 1.24 -22.51 -2.57
N CYS A 89 1.56 -21.59 -1.65
CA CYS A 89 1.25 -20.16 -1.66
C CYS A 89 -0.24 -19.88 -1.96
N THR A 90 -1.14 -20.78 -1.53
CA THR A 90 -2.59 -20.63 -1.68
C THR A 90 -3.24 -20.23 -0.37
N LEU A 91 -4.39 -19.54 -0.44
CA LEU A 91 -5.14 -19.12 0.75
C LEU A 91 -5.50 -20.26 1.73
N ALA A 92 -5.56 -21.50 1.25
CA ALA A 92 -5.88 -22.67 2.10
C ALA A 92 -4.69 -23.11 2.96
N ASP A 93 -3.48 -22.79 2.51
CA ASP A 93 -2.21 -23.22 3.10
C ASP A 93 -1.52 -22.04 3.82
N LEU A 94 -2.24 -20.94 4.10
CA LEU A 94 -1.70 -19.78 4.85
C LEU A 94 -1.99 -19.94 6.34
N ASP A 95 -1.43 -20.95 6.99
CA ASP A 95 -1.68 -21.22 8.41
C ASP A 95 -0.49 -20.94 9.33
N ASP A 96 0.70 -20.66 8.78
CA ASP A 96 1.83 -20.01 9.44
C ASP A 96 2.35 -18.74 8.76
N PHE A 97 3.40 -18.16 9.35
CA PHE A 97 3.94 -16.87 8.94
C PHE A 97 4.76 -16.95 7.66
N ASP A 98 5.46 -18.06 7.45
CA ASP A 98 6.32 -18.31 6.30
C ASP A 98 5.56 -18.75 5.07
N ASP A 99 4.40 -19.38 5.20
CA ASP A 99 3.50 -19.73 4.09
C ASP A 99 3.10 -18.53 3.21
N PHE A 100 3.18 -17.31 3.77
CA PHE A 100 2.95 -16.07 3.03
C PHE A 100 4.09 -15.74 2.05
N ASN A 101 5.21 -16.43 2.13
CA ASN A 101 6.27 -16.30 1.15
C ASN A 101 5.72 -16.65 -0.24
N CYS A 102 6.02 -15.87 -1.26
CA CYS A 102 5.53 -16.12 -2.61
C CYS A 102 4.01 -15.93 -2.80
N PHE A 103 3.25 -15.54 -1.77
CA PHE A 103 1.85 -15.22 -1.90
C PHE A 103 1.63 -13.97 -2.76
N SER A 104 0.71 -14.07 -3.73
CA SER A 104 0.31 -12.94 -4.56
C SER A 104 -1.18 -12.97 -4.89
N ASP A 105 -1.79 -11.79 -5.03
CA ASP A 105 -3.21 -11.63 -5.31
C ASP A 105 -3.46 -10.38 -6.16
N GLU A 106 -4.62 -10.33 -6.83
CA GLU A 106 -5.12 -9.21 -7.63
C GLU A 106 -6.51 -8.76 -7.12
N PRO A 107 -6.65 -8.43 -5.83
CA PRO A 107 -7.93 -8.37 -5.12
C PRO A 107 -8.89 -7.28 -5.63
N LEU A 108 -8.35 -6.21 -6.19
CA LEU A 108 -9.11 -5.01 -6.59
C LEU A 108 -9.28 -4.91 -8.12
N GLY A 109 -8.62 -5.79 -8.89
CA GLY A 109 -8.55 -5.73 -10.35
C GLY A 109 -7.93 -4.43 -10.88
N GLY A 110 -7.94 -4.23 -12.20
CA GLY A 110 -7.60 -2.94 -12.80
C GLY A 110 -6.14 -2.49 -12.67
N GLY A 111 -5.20 -3.42 -12.44
CA GLY A 111 -3.77 -3.12 -12.29
C GLY A 111 -3.29 -3.00 -10.83
N PHE A 112 -4.07 -3.53 -9.89
CA PHE A 112 -3.68 -3.66 -8.49
C PHE A 112 -3.05 -5.01 -8.21
N THR A 113 -1.74 -5.04 -8.09
CA THR A 113 -1.00 -6.27 -7.79
C THR A 113 -0.56 -6.28 -6.34
N PHE A 114 -0.77 -7.39 -5.65
CA PHE A 114 -0.35 -7.60 -4.27
C PHE A 114 0.63 -8.77 -4.21
N SER A 115 1.72 -8.62 -3.46
CA SER A 115 2.70 -9.69 -3.24
C SER A 115 3.29 -9.60 -1.84
N ILE A 116 3.61 -10.76 -1.27
CA ILE A 116 4.30 -10.88 0.02
C ILE A 116 5.53 -11.76 -0.20
N ASP A 117 6.67 -11.29 0.28
CA ASP A 117 7.90 -12.06 0.37
C ASP A 117 8.30 -12.19 1.83
N VAL A 118 8.58 -13.41 2.28
CA VAL A 118 9.03 -13.67 3.65
C VAL A 118 10.46 -14.16 3.63
N THR A 119 11.30 -13.60 4.49
CA THR A 119 12.71 -13.95 4.61
C THR A 119 13.08 -14.14 6.06
N ASN A 120 13.97 -15.10 6.33
CA ASN A 120 14.61 -15.19 7.63
C ASN A 120 15.47 -13.96 7.92
N GLY A 121 15.70 -13.71 9.19
CA GLY A 121 16.61 -12.68 9.65
C GLY A 121 17.98 -12.78 9.00
N ALA A 122 18.48 -11.65 8.45
CA ALA A 122 19.82 -11.62 7.88
C ALA A 122 20.94 -11.75 8.94
N SER A 123 20.66 -11.33 10.17
CA SER A 123 21.59 -11.37 11.30
C SER A 123 20.84 -11.51 12.63
N ALA A 124 21.52 -11.95 13.68
CA ALA A 124 20.95 -11.95 15.02
C ALA A 124 20.60 -10.52 15.48
N TRP A 125 19.53 -10.41 16.28
CA TRP A 125 19.14 -9.19 16.99
C TRP A 125 19.42 -9.39 18.47
N ASP A 126 20.62 -8.99 18.91
CA ASP A 126 21.08 -9.20 20.29
C ASP A 126 20.93 -10.67 20.73
N ALA A 127 20.03 -10.98 21.66
CA ALA A 127 19.78 -12.33 22.15
C ALA A 127 18.88 -13.18 21.23
N VAL A 128 18.30 -12.62 20.17
CA VAL A 128 17.44 -13.34 19.20
C VAL A 128 18.28 -13.79 18.00
N PRO A 129 18.51 -15.11 17.80
CA PRO A 129 19.23 -15.62 16.65
C PRO A 129 18.54 -15.24 15.33
N ALA A 130 19.32 -15.14 14.24
CA ALA A 130 18.82 -14.83 12.90
C ALA A 130 17.68 -15.76 12.43
N ALA A 131 17.74 -17.04 12.83
CA ALA A 131 16.73 -18.04 12.51
C ALA A 131 15.47 -17.97 13.38
N ARG A 132 15.43 -17.10 14.41
CA ARG A 132 14.25 -16.91 15.30
C ARG A 132 13.51 -15.61 15.00
N HIS A 133 13.79 -14.97 13.88
CA HIS A 133 12.98 -13.86 13.42
C HIS A 133 12.85 -13.89 11.90
N LYS A 134 11.68 -13.49 11.44
CA LYS A 134 11.30 -13.44 10.04
C LYS A 134 10.89 -11.99 9.71
N ARG A 135 11.19 -11.57 8.48
CA ARG A 135 10.78 -10.31 7.87
C ARG A 135 9.83 -10.63 6.73
N ALA A 136 8.66 -10.00 6.75
CA ALA A 136 7.71 -10.04 5.64
C ALA A 136 7.68 -8.66 4.95
N ASP A 137 7.91 -8.64 3.65
CA ASP A 137 7.76 -7.46 2.80
C ASP A 137 6.52 -7.58 1.96
N ILE A 138 5.58 -6.67 2.17
CA ILE A 138 4.30 -6.60 1.48
C ILE A 138 4.40 -5.48 0.45
N ARG A 139 4.29 -5.83 -0.82
CA ARG A 139 4.27 -4.86 -1.93
C ARG A 139 2.91 -4.82 -2.59
N ILE A 140 2.39 -3.59 -2.73
CA ILE A 140 1.17 -3.31 -3.47
C ILE A 140 1.52 -2.37 -4.63
N SER A 141 1.39 -2.84 -5.86
CA SER A 141 1.46 -1.99 -7.04
C SER A 141 0.06 -1.50 -7.40
N MET A 142 -0.06 -0.20 -7.67
CA MET A 142 -1.30 0.45 -8.05
C MET A 142 -1.22 0.90 -9.52
N PRO A 143 -2.36 1.18 -10.16
CA PRO A 143 -2.38 1.71 -11.51
C PRO A 143 -1.66 3.07 -11.58
N GLY A 144 -0.78 3.24 -12.57
CA GLY A 144 0.03 4.46 -12.73
C GLY A 144 1.42 4.38 -12.10
N ASP A 145 1.96 3.16 -11.97
CA ASP A 145 3.33 2.86 -11.51
C ASP A 145 3.65 3.31 -10.07
N GLU A 146 2.62 3.56 -9.25
CA GLU A 146 2.80 3.82 -7.82
C GLU A 146 2.87 2.49 -7.07
N THR A 147 3.95 2.27 -6.31
CA THR A 147 4.11 1.09 -5.44
C THR A 147 4.17 1.53 -3.98
N LEU A 148 3.47 0.79 -3.14
CA LEU A 148 3.52 0.90 -1.68
C LEU A 148 4.19 -0.35 -1.11
N GLU A 149 5.09 -0.16 -0.15
CA GLU A 149 5.78 -1.25 0.56
C GLU A 149 5.55 -1.12 2.06
N LEU A 150 5.17 -2.21 2.71
CA LEU A 150 5.07 -2.34 4.16
C LEU A 150 5.94 -3.51 4.59
N THR A 151 6.70 -3.32 5.66
CA THR A 151 7.52 -4.38 6.23
C THR A 151 7.03 -4.73 7.62
N LEU A 152 6.84 -6.02 7.87
CA LEU A 152 6.56 -6.59 9.18
C LEU A 152 7.74 -7.43 9.64
N TYR A 153 8.05 -7.36 10.92
CA TYR A 153 9.00 -8.25 11.55
C TYR A 153 8.31 -9.04 12.66
N ARG A 154 8.61 -10.33 12.73
CA ARG A 154 8.07 -11.22 13.76
C ARG A 154 9.19 -12.10 14.30
N ALA A 155 9.38 -12.06 15.61
CA ALA A 155 10.31 -12.92 16.32
C ALA A 155 9.56 -14.04 17.05
N ASP A 156 10.17 -15.21 17.12
CA ASP A 156 9.74 -16.32 17.96
C ASP A 156 10.34 -16.16 19.37
N TYR A 157 9.48 -16.01 20.39
CA TYR A 157 9.85 -15.75 21.78
C TYR A 157 9.25 -16.76 22.76
#